data_AF-A0A835E2R9-F1
#
_entry.id   AF-A0A835E2R9-F1
#
_cell.length_a   1.000
_cell.length_b   1.000
_cell.length_c   1.000
_cell.angle_alpha   90.00
_cell.angle_beta   90.00
_cell.angle_gamma   90.00
#
_symmetry.space_group_name_H-M   'P 1'
#
loop_
_entity.id
_entity.type
_entity.pdbx_description
1 polymer ?
#
loop_
_entity_poly.entity_id
_entity_poly.type
_entity_poly.pdbx_seq_one_letter_code
_entity_poly.pdbx_strand_id
1 'polypeptide(L)'
;MIAYRKLVSMKSDGSENDIESDIERSLKQLQQVNSQMQTWVSSGGSEVLSHTLTRHMEILQDLTQEFYRLRSSLRVKQQHASLLDLRDFDRAKFDVEEASDSADQALLREQAAINRSTGQMDNVISQAQATLGSLMTQRSTFGGITSKISDVSSRLPTINHVLSSIRRKKSMDTIILSLVASVCAFLIFIYWLSK
;
A
#
# COMPACT_ATOMS: atom_id res chain seq x y z
N MET A 1 -22.42 10.75 33.99
CA MET A 1 -21.90 9.91 32.87
C MET A 1 -21.81 10.64 31.52
N ILE A 2 -22.75 11.53 31.16
CA ILE A 2 -22.78 12.23 29.86
C ILE A 2 -21.52 13.09 29.60
N ALA A 3 -21.04 13.83 30.60
CA ALA A 3 -19.83 14.66 30.48
C ALA A 3 -18.54 13.85 30.23
N TYR A 4 -18.42 12.67 30.85
CA TYR A 4 -17.28 11.77 30.64
C TYR A 4 -17.29 11.15 29.24
N ARG A 5 -18.46 10.78 28.72
CA ARG A 5 -18.59 10.26 27.34
C ARG A 5 -18.28 11.34 26.29
N LYS A 6 -18.73 12.58 26.52
CA LYS A 6 -18.44 13.72 25.65
C LYS A 6 -16.94 14.07 25.63
N LEU A 7 -16.27 13.98 26.80
CA LEU A 7 -14.82 14.14 26.91
C LEU A 7 -14.04 13.04 26.19
N VAL A 8 -14.49 11.78 26.27
CA VAL A 8 -13.87 10.65 25.55
C VAL A 8 -14.04 10.80 24.04
N SER A 9 -15.21 11.24 23.57
CA SER A 9 -15.45 11.53 22.15
C SER A 9 -14.57 12.69 21.65
N MET A 10 -14.43 13.77 22.42
CA MET A 10 -13.56 14.90 22.06
C MET A 10 -12.06 14.54 22.11
N LYS A 11 -11.66 13.64 23.02
CA LYS A 11 -10.28 13.14 23.14
C LYS A 11 -9.90 12.22 21.97
N SER A 12 -10.84 11.38 21.51
CA SER A 12 -10.68 10.57 20.29
C SER A 12 -10.51 11.47 19.07
N ASP A 13 -11.42 12.44 18.92
CA ASP A 13 -11.42 13.35 17.78
C ASP A 13 -10.12 14.17 17.69
N GLY A 14 -9.60 14.67 18.81
CA GLY A 14 -8.30 15.37 18.83
C GLY A 14 -7.12 14.49 18.42
N SER A 15 -7.11 13.21 18.84
CA SER A 15 -6.03 12.28 18.48
C SER A 15 -6.14 11.83 17.02
N GLU A 16 -7.36 11.68 16.50
CA GLU A 16 -7.62 11.32 15.10
C GLU A 16 -7.20 12.45 14.15
N ASN A 17 -7.48 13.71 14.49
CA ASN A 17 -7.05 14.87 13.72
C ASN A 17 -5.53 15.05 13.74
N ASP A 18 -4.87 14.78 14.87
CA ASP A 18 -3.39 14.81 14.96
C ASP A 18 -2.77 13.77 14.04
N ILE A 19 -3.27 12.52 14.06
CA ILE A 19 -2.79 11.43 13.18
C ILE A 19 -3.05 11.77 11.70
N GLU A 20 -4.22 12.33 11.38
CA GLU A 20 -4.55 12.78 10.03
C GLU A 20 -3.54 13.83 9.53
N SER A 21 -3.20 14.80 10.39
CA SER A 21 -2.23 15.85 10.07
C SER A 21 -0.80 15.35 9.89
N ASP A 22 -0.40 14.33 10.67
CA ASP A 22 0.91 13.69 10.53
C ASP A 22 1.01 12.87 9.24
N ILE A 23 -0.06 12.16 8.85
CA ILE A 23 -0.10 11.44 7.57
C ILE A 23 -0.04 12.42 6.39
N GLU A 24 -0.76 13.55 6.44
CA GLU A 24 -0.67 14.59 5.41
C GLU A 24 0.76 15.17 5.32
N ARG A 25 1.43 15.37 6.46
CA ARG A 25 2.82 15.84 6.50
C ARG A 25 3.77 14.82 5.87
N SER A 26 3.64 13.53 6.21
CA SER A 26 4.47 12.47 5.63
C SER A 26 4.25 12.31 4.13
N LEU A 27 3.01 12.40 3.65
CA LEU A 27 2.69 12.39 2.21
C LEU A 27 3.36 13.57 1.47
N LYS A 28 3.30 14.78 2.03
CA LYS A 28 3.97 15.96 1.47
C LYS A 28 5.49 15.80 1.42
N GLN A 29 6.09 15.25 2.47
CA GLN A 29 7.53 14.94 2.48
C GLN A 29 7.90 13.93 1.39
N LEU A 30 7.09 12.87 1.22
CA LEU A 30 7.30 11.86 0.18
C LEU A 30 7.19 12.48 -1.22
N GLN A 31 6.25 13.42 -1.41
CA GLN A 31 6.08 14.16 -2.66
C GLN A 31 7.28 15.05 -2.96
N GLN A 32 7.81 15.73 -1.95
CA GLN A 32 9.02 16.55 -2.08
C GLN A 32 10.24 15.71 -2.47
N VAL A 33 10.44 14.56 -1.83
CA VAL A 33 11.54 13.63 -2.15
C VAL A 33 11.40 13.10 -3.58
N ASN A 34 10.20 12.74 -4.02
CA ASN A 34 9.95 12.34 -5.41
C ASN A 34 10.25 13.46 -6.40
N SER A 35 9.84 14.70 -6.11
CA SER A 35 10.15 15.86 -6.96
C SER A 35 11.66 16.12 -7.06
N GLN A 36 12.39 15.98 -5.95
CA GLN A 36 13.85 16.05 -5.97
C GLN A 36 14.44 14.96 -6.86
N MET A 37 14.02 13.70 -6.65
CA MET A 37 14.49 12.56 -7.44
C MET A 37 14.18 12.72 -8.94
N GLN A 38 13.06 13.35 -9.30
CA GLN A 38 12.71 13.71 -10.68
C GLN A 38 13.69 14.71 -11.30
N THR A 39 14.11 15.72 -10.54
CA THR A 39 15.14 16.67 -10.98
C THR A 39 16.49 15.97 -11.20
N TRP A 40 16.88 15.04 -10.33
CA TRP A 40 18.11 14.24 -10.46
C TRP A 40 18.10 13.28 -11.66
N VAL A 41 16.95 12.66 -11.93
CA VAL A 41 16.76 11.82 -13.13
C VAL A 41 16.89 12.67 -14.39
N SER A 42 16.28 13.86 -14.40
CA SER A 42 16.30 14.78 -15.55
C SER A 42 17.69 15.37 -15.83
N SER A 43 18.56 15.47 -14.82
CA SER A 43 19.95 15.95 -14.96
C SER A 43 20.94 14.88 -15.46
N GLY A 44 20.46 13.71 -15.92
CA GLY A 44 21.31 12.62 -16.44
C GLY A 44 21.42 11.40 -15.51
N GLY A 45 20.39 11.13 -14.71
CA GLY A 45 20.33 9.96 -13.83
C GLY A 45 20.17 8.64 -14.61
N SER A 46 20.64 7.55 -14.01
CA SER A 46 20.58 6.20 -14.58
C SER A 46 19.14 5.75 -14.90
N GLU A 47 18.96 4.94 -15.94
CA GLU A 47 17.68 4.35 -16.38
C GLU A 47 16.98 3.53 -15.27
N VAL A 48 17.76 3.00 -14.32
CA VAL A 48 17.22 2.33 -13.12
C VAL A 48 16.55 3.32 -12.15
N LEU A 49 17.06 4.55 -12.08
CA LEU A 49 16.53 5.61 -11.22
C LEU A 49 15.22 6.17 -11.79
N SER A 50 15.06 6.24 -13.11
CA SER A 50 13.80 6.67 -13.73
C SER A 50 12.67 5.67 -13.46
N HIS A 51 12.92 4.37 -13.59
CA HIS A 51 11.94 3.34 -13.23
C HIS A 51 11.57 3.35 -11.75
N THR A 52 12.55 3.56 -10.86
CA THR A 52 12.31 3.68 -9.42
C THR A 52 11.44 4.89 -9.10
N LEU A 53 11.72 6.03 -9.75
CA LEU A 53 10.94 7.26 -9.61
C LEU A 53 9.49 7.06 -10.06
N THR A 54 9.26 6.46 -11.24
CA THR A 54 7.90 6.18 -11.73
C THR A 54 7.11 5.35 -10.71
N ARG A 55 7.73 4.28 -10.19
CA ARG A 55 7.12 3.44 -9.16
C ARG A 55 6.82 4.22 -7.87
N HIS A 56 7.73 5.07 -7.42
CA HIS A 56 7.51 5.89 -6.23
C HIS A 56 6.39 6.93 -6.44
N MET A 57 6.19 7.45 -7.66
CA MET A 57 5.07 8.34 -7.97
C MET A 57 3.73 7.59 -7.94
N GLU A 58 3.67 6.37 -8.50
CA GLU A 58 2.48 5.51 -8.44
C GLU A 58 2.10 5.17 -6.98
N ILE A 59 3.08 4.77 -6.16
CA ILE A 59 2.87 4.49 -4.73
C ILE A 59 2.33 5.72 -3.99
N LEU A 60 2.87 6.90 -4.28
CA LEU A 60 2.43 8.14 -3.65
C LEU A 60 0.98 8.50 -4.02
N GLN A 61 0.62 8.30 -5.29
CA GLN A 61 -0.74 8.54 -5.76
C GLN A 61 -1.73 7.59 -5.09
N ASP A 62 -1.38 6.30 -4.99
CA ASP A 62 -2.20 5.28 -4.32
C ASP A 62 -2.40 5.59 -2.83
N LEU A 63 -1.32 5.90 -2.11
CA LEU A 63 -1.37 6.30 -0.69
C LEU A 63 -2.23 7.55 -0.47
N THR A 64 -2.14 8.53 -1.37
CA THR A 64 -2.94 9.75 -1.29
C THR A 64 -4.43 9.46 -1.51
N GLN A 65 -4.74 8.63 -2.50
CA GLN A 65 -6.12 8.23 -2.79
C GLN A 65 -6.73 7.44 -1.63
N GLU A 66 -6.00 6.46 -1.10
CA GLU A 66 -6.45 5.66 0.04
C GLU A 66 -6.62 6.52 1.29
N PHE A 67 -5.75 7.50 1.54
CA PHE A 67 -5.92 8.46 2.64
C PHE A 67 -7.22 9.26 2.54
N TYR A 68 -7.53 9.86 1.38
CA TYR A 68 -8.78 10.60 1.20
C TYR A 68 -10.02 9.69 1.32
N ARG A 69 -9.93 8.47 0.79
CA ARG A 69 -11.00 7.47 0.93
C ARG A 69 -11.23 7.12 2.40
N LEU A 70 -10.16 6.86 3.15
CA LEU A 70 -10.24 6.50 4.57
C LEU A 70 -10.82 7.66 5.40
N ARG A 71 -10.37 8.89 5.14
CA ARG A 71 -10.90 10.12 5.75
C ARG A 71 -12.40 10.29 5.50
N SER A 72 -12.85 10.09 4.25
CA SER A 72 -14.27 10.15 3.91
C SER A 72 -15.09 9.07 4.62
N SER A 73 -14.58 7.83 4.70
CA SER A 73 -15.24 6.74 5.41
C SER A 73 -15.32 6.99 6.92
N LEU A 74 -14.28 7.59 7.50
CA LEU A 74 -14.25 7.92 8.93
C LEU A 74 -15.28 9.01 9.23
N ARG A 75 -15.37 10.05 8.41
CA ARG A 75 -16.39 11.10 8.51
C ARG A 75 -17.82 10.54 8.46
N VAL A 76 -18.09 9.60 7.56
CA VAL A 76 -19.40 8.93 7.47
C VAL A 76 -19.70 8.14 8.75
N LYS A 77 -18.72 7.40 9.29
CA LYS A 77 -18.87 6.67 10.56
C LYS A 77 -19.11 7.62 11.73
N GLN A 78 -18.43 8.77 11.76
CA GLN A 78 -18.59 9.79 12.80
C GLN A 78 -19.98 10.42 12.75
N GLN A 79 -20.50 10.72 11.55
CA GLN A 79 -21.87 11.18 11.34
C GLN A 79 -22.89 10.12 11.80
N HIS A 80 -22.66 8.85 11.47
CA HIS A 80 -23.52 7.75 11.93
C HIS A 80 -23.52 7.60 13.46
N ALA A 81 -22.35 7.74 14.10
CA ALA A 81 -22.23 7.70 15.55
C ALA A 81 -22.97 8.88 16.21
N SER A 82 -22.87 10.08 15.64
CA SER A 82 -23.59 11.26 16.13
C SER A 82 -25.11 11.14 15.96
N LEU A 83 -25.59 10.50 14.89
CA LEU A 83 -27.02 10.24 14.70
C LEU A 83 -27.57 9.18 15.66
N LEU A 84 -26.76 8.15 15.98
CA LEU A 84 -27.13 7.15 16.99
C LEU A 84 -27.18 7.75 18.40
N ASP A 85 -26.25 8.64 18.75
CA ASP A 85 -26.26 9.34 20.05
C ASP A 85 -27.53 10.20 20.22
N LEU A 86 -27.99 10.87 19.16
CA LEU A 86 -29.25 11.63 19.16
C LEU A 86 -30.47 10.71 19.34
N ARG A 87 -30.50 9.56 18.64
CA ARG A 87 -31.59 8.58 18.74
C ARG A 87 -31.68 7.95 20.13
N ASP A 88 -30.53 7.66 20.74
CA ASP A 88 -30.48 7.10 22.09
C ASP A 88 -30.91 8.14 23.14
N PHE A 89 -30.65 9.43 22.90
CA PHE A 89 -31.18 10.54 23.71
C PHE A 89 -32.70 10.67 23.61
N ASP A 90 -33.26 10.62 22.39
CA ASP A 90 -34.72 10.65 22.19
C ASP A 90 -35.41 9.42 22.78
N ARG A 91 -34.81 8.23 22.67
CA ARG A 91 -35.34 7.02 23.29
C ARG A 91 -35.34 7.10 24.82
N ALA A 92 -34.27 7.63 25.42
CA ALA A 92 -34.21 7.81 26.87
C ALA A 92 -35.25 8.83 27.37
N LYS A 93 -35.67 9.78 26.53
CA LYS A 93 -36.74 10.74 26.84
C LYS A 93 -38.13 10.08 26.70
N PHE A 94 -38.31 9.23 25.71
CA PHE A 94 -39.56 8.51 25.45
C PHE A 94 -39.85 7.42 26.50
N ASP A 95 -38.84 6.68 26.97
CA ASP A 95 -38.97 5.68 28.05
C ASP A 95 -39.41 6.28 29.40
N VAL A 96 -39.31 7.60 29.59
CA VAL A 96 -39.75 8.29 30.82
C VAL A 96 -41.26 8.63 30.79
N GLU A 97 -41.88 8.74 29.61
CA GLU A 97 -43.30 9.10 29.46
C GLU A 97 -44.24 7.88 29.39
N GLU A 98 -43.76 6.69 29.04
CA GLU A 98 -44.60 5.52 28.69
C GLU A 98 -44.38 4.31 29.60
N ALA A 99 -44.22 4.54 30.92
CA ALA A 99 -43.95 3.48 31.89
C ALA A 99 -45.14 2.50 32.15
N SER A 100 -46.31 2.69 31.53
CA SER A 100 -47.52 1.91 31.82
C SER A 100 -47.92 0.88 30.76
N ASP A 101 -47.36 0.92 29.53
CA ASP A 101 -47.70 0.02 28.41
C ASP A 101 -46.47 -0.78 27.90
N SER A 102 -45.38 -0.69 28.65
CA SER A 102 -44.01 -1.00 28.21
C SER A 102 -43.69 -2.50 28.04
N ALA A 103 -44.36 -3.40 28.77
CA ALA A 103 -44.00 -4.81 28.76
C ALA A 103 -44.28 -5.51 27.42
N ASP A 104 -45.48 -5.31 26.85
CA ASP A 104 -45.84 -5.91 25.56
C ASP A 104 -45.12 -5.23 24.38
N GLN A 105 -44.91 -3.92 24.44
CA GLN A 105 -44.08 -3.22 23.46
C GLN A 105 -42.61 -3.65 23.53
N ALA A 106 -42.07 -3.90 24.73
CA ALA A 106 -40.71 -4.41 24.89
C ALA A 106 -40.54 -5.80 24.26
N LEU A 107 -41.51 -6.70 24.48
CA LEU A 107 -41.50 -8.04 23.91
C LEU A 107 -41.62 -8.02 22.38
N LEU A 108 -42.52 -7.20 21.81
CA LEU A 108 -42.63 -7.03 20.36
C LEU A 108 -41.36 -6.44 19.74
N ARG A 109 -40.74 -5.48 20.44
CA ARG A 109 -39.49 -4.85 20.00
C ARG A 109 -38.31 -5.82 20.07
N GLU A 110 -38.28 -6.70 21.07
CA GLU A 110 -37.30 -7.77 21.20
C GLU A 110 -37.49 -8.81 20.08
N GLN A 111 -38.73 -9.21 19.80
CA GLN A 111 -39.03 -10.13 18.69
C GLN A 111 -38.62 -9.55 17.33
N ALA A 112 -38.86 -8.26 17.11
CA ALA A 112 -38.38 -7.55 15.92
C ALA A 112 -36.85 -7.40 15.88
N ALA A 113 -36.19 -7.26 17.02
CA ALA A 113 -34.72 -7.24 17.11
C ALA A 113 -34.11 -8.61 16.81
N ILE A 114 -34.69 -9.70 17.33
CA ILE A 114 -34.28 -11.07 17.04
C ILE A 114 -34.42 -11.36 15.54
N ASN A 115 -35.57 -11.04 14.94
CA ASN A 115 -35.80 -11.30 13.52
C ASN A 115 -34.82 -10.50 12.62
N ARG A 116 -34.50 -9.26 13.00
CA ARG A 116 -33.45 -8.47 12.34
C ARG A 116 -32.05 -9.06 12.53
N SER A 117 -31.74 -9.60 13.71
CA SER A 117 -30.45 -10.24 14.00
C SER A 117 -30.27 -11.52 13.18
N THR A 118 -31.33 -12.32 13.04
CA THR A 118 -31.35 -13.53 12.20
C THR A 118 -31.00 -13.20 10.74
N GLY A 119 -31.65 -12.19 10.15
CA GLY A 119 -31.35 -11.78 8.77
C GLY A 119 -29.93 -11.22 8.58
N GLN A 120 -29.34 -10.57 9.60
CA GLN A 120 -27.94 -10.14 9.55
C GLN A 120 -26.96 -11.32 9.64
N MET A 121 -27.30 -12.35 10.41
CA MET A 121 -26.49 -13.55 10.54
C MET A 121 -26.41 -14.31 9.21
N ASP A 122 -27.50 -14.36 8.44
CA ASP A 122 -27.50 -14.92 7.08
C ASP A 122 -26.56 -14.15 6.12
N ASN A 123 -26.51 -12.82 6.24
CA ASN A 123 -25.56 -12.00 5.46
C ASN A 123 -24.10 -12.27 5.87
N VAL A 124 -23.82 -12.45 7.16
CA VAL A 124 -22.49 -12.81 7.64
C VAL A 124 -22.08 -14.21 7.16
N ILE A 125 -23.01 -15.17 7.13
CA ILE A 125 -22.78 -16.52 6.60
C ILE A 125 -22.50 -16.47 5.09
N SER A 126 -23.28 -15.71 4.34
CA SER A 126 -23.07 -15.46 2.90
C SER A 126 -21.69 -14.83 2.64
N GLN A 127 -21.32 -13.81 3.42
CA GLN A 127 -20.02 -13.14 3.31
C GLN A 127 -18.86 -14.05 3.70
N ALA A 128 -19.04 -14.92 4.70
CA ALA A 128 -18.05 -15.92 5.10
C ALA A 128 -17.85 -16.98 4.00
N GLN A 129 -18.94 -17.47 3.37
CA GLN A 129 -18.85 -18.39 2.22
C GLN A 129 -18.16 -17.74 1.03
N ALA A 130 -18.48 -16.48 0.70
CA ALA A 130 -17.80 -15.74 -0.36
C ALA A 130 -16.30 -15.56 -0.07
N THR A 131 -15.94 -15.33 1.19
CA THR A 131 -14.53 -15.21 1.63
C THR A 131 -13.80 -16.55 1.59
N LEU A 132 -14.46 -17.66 1.95
CA LEU A 132 -13.89 -19.01 1.78
C LEU A 132 -13.66 -19.35 0.30
N GLY A 133 -14.60 -18.97 -0.57
CA GLY A 133 -14.48 -19.13 -2.02
C GLY A 133 -13.33 -18.30 -2.60
N SER A 134 -13.16 -17.05 -2.15
CA SER A 134 -12.05 -16.19 -2.59
C SER A 134 -10.71 -16.72 -2.07
N LEU A 135 -10.62 -17.19 -0.83
CA LEU A 135 -9.42 -17.81 -0.26
C LEU A 135 -9.03 -19.12 -0.97
N MET A 136 -10.00 -19.97 -1.35
CA MET A 136 -9.72 -21.17 -2.15
C MET A 136 -9.21 -20.82 -3.55
N THR A 137 -9.84 -19.85 -4.21
CA THR A 137 -9.39 -19.36 -5.52
C THR A 137 -7.99 -18.74 -5.41
N GLN A 138 -7.72 -17.99 -4.34
CA GLN A 138 -6.42 -17.40 -4.05
C GLN A 138 -5.36 -18.49 -3.77
N ARG A 139 -5.71 -19.58 -3.08
CA ARG A 139 -4.83 -20.75 -2.89
C ARG A 139 -4.48 -21.45 -4.21
N SER A 140 -5.44 -21.58 -5.12
CA SER A 140 -5.21 -22.11 -6.47
C SER A 140 -4.24 -21.20 -7.25
N THR A 141 -4.42 -19.88 -7.17
CA THR A 141 -3.52 -18.89 -7.76
C THR A 141 -2.11 -18.95 -7.17
N PHE A 142 -1.96 -19.12 -5.85
CA PHE A 142 -0.65 -19.32 -5.20
C PHE A 142 0.06 -20.59 -5.68
N GLY A 143 -0.68 -21.68 -5.93
CA GLY A 143 -0.13 -22.88 -6.56
C GLY A 143 0.43 -22.62 -7.95
N GLY A 144 -0.28 -21.83 -8.76
CA GLY A 144 0.16 -21.44 -10.11
C GLY A 144 1.38 -20.51 -10.14
N ILE A 145 1.56 -19.67 -9.11
CA ILE A 145 2.72 -18.76 -8.99
C ILE A 145 4.00 -19.55 -8.73
N THR A 146 3.96 -20.60 -7.90
CA THR A 146 5.12 -21.46 -7.64
C THR A 146 5.59 -22.18 -8.91
N SER A 147 4.67 -22.66 -9.77
CA SER A 147 5.02 -23.25 -11.06
C SER A 147 5.69 -22.24 -12.00
N LYS A 148 5.17 -21.00 -12.07
CA LYS A 148 5.76 -19.93 -12.89
C LYS A 148 7.13 -19.46 -12.35
N ILE A 149 7.33 -19.45 -11.04
CA ILE A 149 8.63 -19.15 -10.42
C ILE A 149 9.66 -20.25 -10.70
N SER A 150 9.24 -21.52 -10.70
CA SER A 150 10.10 -22.64 -11.09
C SER A 150 10.54 -22.56 -12.56
N ASP A 151 9.63 -22.19 -13.46
CA ASP A 151 9.96 -21.94 -14.87
C ASP A 151 10.91 -20.74 -15.05
N VAL A 152 10.74 -19.65 -14.29
CA VAL A 152 11.67 -18.50 -14.32
C VAL A 152 13.04 -18.86 -13.74
N SER A 153 13.07 -19.67 -12.67
CA SER A 153 14.31 -20.18 -12.06
C SER A 153 15.14 -21.02 -13.04
N SER A 154 14.48 -21.80 -13.91
CA SER A 154 15.14 -22.56 -14.98
C SER A 154 15.81 -21.69 -16.06
N ARG A 155 15.43 -20.41 -16.19
CA ARG A 155 15.98 -19.45 -17.18
C ARG A 155 17.03 -18.50 -16.61
N LEU A 156 17.13 -18.38 -15.28
CA LEU A 156 18.20 -17.62 -14.61
C LEU A 156 19.63 -18.11 -14.92
N PRO A 157 19.94 -19.42 -15.08
CA PRO A 157 21.28 -19.84 -15.50
C PRO A 157 21.65 -19.36 -16.92
N THR A 158 20.68 -19.11 -17.80
CA THR A 158 20.92 -18.60 -19.17
C THR A 158 21.35 -17.14 -19.18
N ILE A 159 20.80 -16.31 -18.27
CA ILE A 159 21.16 -14.88 -18.16
C ILE A 159 22.62 -14.73 -17.71
N ASN A 160 23.09 -15.60 -16.82
CA ASN A 160 24.48 -15.58 -16.35
C ASN A 160 25.47 -15.96 -17.48
N HIS A 161 25.08 -16.87 -18.38
CA HIS A 161 25.87 -17.23 -19.56
C HIS A 161 25.96 -16.07 -20.57
N VAL A 162 24.86 -15.37 -20.81
CA VAL A 162 24.83 -14.19 -21.72
C VAL A 162 25.65 -13.04 -21.15
N LEU A 163 25.54 -12.77 -19.85
CA LEU A 163 26.32 -11.73 -19.17
C LEU A 163 27.84 -12.04 -19.16
N SER A 164 28.21 -13.31 -18.96
CA SER A 164 29.59 -13.80 -19.08
C SER A 164 30.15 -13.63 -20.50
N SER A 165 29.34 -13.97 -21.51
CA SER A 165 29.71 -13.86 -22.93
C SER A 165 29.97 -12.40 -23.34
N ILE A 166 29.16 -11.47 -22.83
CA ILE A 166 29.33 -10.02 -23.06
C ILE A 166 30.60 -9.48 -22.38
N ARG A 167 30.88 -9.88 -21.13
CA ARG A 167 32.11 -9.45 -20.43
C ARG A 167 33.38 -9.97 -21.13
N ARG A 168 33.36 -11.20 -21.66
CA ARG A 168 34.50 -11.83 -22.32
C ARG A 168 34.86 -11.18 -23.67
N LYS A 169 33.86 -10.67 -24.40
CA LYS A 169 34.11 -9.92 -25.66
C LYS A 169 34.75 -8.56 -25.37
N LYS A 170 34.26 -7.84 -24.36
CA LYS A 170 34.83 -6.56 -23.93
C LYS A 170 36.26 -6.67 -23.38
N SER A 171 36.63 -7.78 -22.72
CA SER A 171 37.99 -7.97 -22.23
C SER A 171 39.02 -8.25 -23.33
N MET A 172 38.63 -8.91 -24.43
CA MET A 172 39.57 -9.22 -25.52
C MET A 172 39.99 -7.96 -26.29
N ASP A 173 39.06 -7.04 -26.55
CA ASP A 173 39.38 -5.80 -27.26
C ASP A 173 40.37 -4.94 -26.46
N THR A 174 40.22 -4.86 -25.14
CA THR A 174 41.14 -4.13 -24.25
C THR A 174 42.54 -4.76 -24.22
N ILE A 175 42.65 -6.10 -24.24
CA ILE A 175 43.93 -6.81 -24.25
C ILE A 175 44.68 -6.58 -25.58
N ILE A 176 43.97 -6.61 -26.71
CA ILE A 176 44.58 -6.39 -28.02
C ILE A 176 45.08 -4.94 -28.13
N LEU A 177 44.26 -3.97 -27.71
CA LEU A 177 44.62 -2.55 -27.75
C LEU A 177 45.83 -2.23 -26.86
N SER A 178 45.91 -2.79 -25.65
CA SER A 178 47.04 -2.54 -24.74
C SER A 178 48.34 -3.16 -25.24
N LEU A 179 48.27 -4.34 -25.87
CA LEU A 179 49.45 -5.00 -26.45
C LEU A 179 50.00 -4.22 -27.65
N VAL A 180 49.13 -3.77 -28.56
CA VAL A 180 49.53 -2.92 -29.71
C VAL A 180 50.15 -1.60 -29.23
N ALA A 181 49.54 -0.93 -28.25
CA ALA A 181 50.08 0.30 -27.69
C ALA A 181 51.46 0.09 -27.03
N SER A 182 51.65 -1.03 -26.32
CA SER A 182 52.94 -1.38 -25.70
C SER A 182 54.04 -1.64 -26.73
N VAL A 183 53.74 -2.37 -27.81
CA VAL A 183 54.70 -2.65 -28.89
C VAL A 183 55.10 -1.36 -29.62
N CYS A 184 54.15 -0.51 -29.95
CA CYS A 184 54.43 0.80 -30.56
C CYS A 184 55.30 1.68 -29.65
N ALA A 185 54.98 1.75 -28.35
CA ALA A 185 55.78 2.50 -27.39
C ALA A 185 57.20 1.96 -27.27
N PHE A 186 57.38 0.64 -27.27
CA PHE A 186 58.69 0.00 -27.19
C PHE A 186 59.56 0.27 -28.43
N LEU A 187 58.98 0.20 -29.64
CA LEU A 187 59.70 0.53 -30.87
C LEU A 187 60.12 2.01 -30.92
N ILE A 188 59.24 2.91 -30.49
CA ILE A 188 59.56 4.35 -30.37
C ILE A 188 60.72 4.56 -29.38
N PHE A 189 60.68 3.86 -28.24
CA PHE A 189 61.73 3.96 -27.23
C PHE A 189 63.09 3.46 -27.73
N ILE A 190 63.14 2.34 -28.45
CA ILE A 190 64.38 1.84 -29.08
C ILE A 190 64.89 2.81 -30.15
N TYR A 191 64.01 3.36 -30.99
CA TYR A 191 64.41 4.33 -32.00
C TYR A 191 65.00 5.60 -31.37
N TRP A 192 64.44 6.06 -30.26
CA TRP A 192 64.97 7.21 -29.51
C TRP A 192 66.32 6.91 -28.85
N LEU A 193 66.52 5.70 -28.32
CA LEU A 193 67.80 5.26 -27.76
C LEU A 193 68.90 5.03 -28.80
N SER A 194 68.51 4.65 -30.02
CA SER A 194 69.44 4.37 -31.11
C SER A 194 69.87 5.60 -31.91
N LYS A 195 69.24 6.77 -31.64
CA LYS A 195 69.52 8.03 -32.31
C LYS A 195 70.34 8.94 -31.41
#